data_AF-A0A2V6V456-F1
#
_entry.id   AF-A0A2V6V456-F1
#
_cell.length_a   1.000
_cell.length_b   1.000
_cell.length_c   1.000
_cell.angle_alpha   90.00
_cell.angle_beta   90.00
_cell.angle_gamma   90.00
#
_symmetry.space_group_name_H-M   'P 1'
#
loop_
_entity.id
_entity.type
_entity.pdbx_description
1 polymer ?
#
loop_
_entity_poly.entity_id
_entity_poly.type
_entity_poly.pdbx_seq_one_letter_code
_entity_poly.pdbx_strand_id
1 'polypeptide(L)'
;MRLIGLAVILSLTLAPLVVEAQPAAKVGRLGFLGPSFSEDDPRAENLRAFREALQNLGYVDGKTIAIEWRLADNYELYPALAAELVRLNVNVLVTPNTPGALAAKRATSTIPIVIIAVGDPVGSGIVSSL
;
A
#
# COMPACT_ATOMS: atom_id res chain seq x y z
N MET A 1 5.49 -66.07 -46.91
CA MET A 1 4.97 -64.70 -46.71
C MET A 1 5.34 -64.28 -45.30
N ARG A 2 6.00 -63.13 -45.16
CA ARG A 2 6.65 -62.63 -43.94
C ARG A 2 5.59 -62.09 -42.95
N LEU A 3 5.61 -62.51 -41.68
CA LEU A 3 4.86 -61.86 -40.61
C LEU A 3 5.83 -60.97 -39.82
N ILE A 4 5.52 -59.68 -39.86
CA ILE A 4 6.31 -58.55 -39.38
C ILE A 4 6.02 -58.35 -37.90
N GLY A 5 7.07 -58.18 -37.11
CA GLY A 5 6.99 -57.85 -35.68
C GLY A 5 6.48 -56.42 -35.46
N LEU A 6 5.70 -56.24 -34.40
CA LEU A 6 5.21 -54.94 -33.95
C LEU A 6 5.90 -54.61 -32.62
N ALA A 7 6.97 -53.81 -32.68
CA ALA A 7 7.57 -53.19 -31.51
C ALA A 7 6.90 -51.82 -31.30
N VAL A 8 6.15 -51.68 -30.21
CA VAL A 8 5.56 -50.41 -29.80
C VAL A 8 6.65 -49.60 -29.09
N ILE A 9 7.17 -48.56 -29.77
CA ILE A 9 8.06 -47.58 -29.16
C ILE A 9 7.17 -46.50 -28.54
N LEU A 10 7.09 -46.49 -27.20
CA LEU A 10 6.44 -45.44 -26.44
C LEU A 10 7.42 -44.28 -26.27
N SER A 11 7.33 -43.27 -27.15
CA SER A 11 8.14 -42.06 -27.05
C SER A 11 7.56 -41.13 -25.98
N LEU A 12 8.24 -41.05 -24.83
CA LEU A 12 7.91 -40.11 -23.76
C LEU A 12 8.55 -38.74 -24.07
N THR A 13 7.79 -37.83 -24.67
CA THR A 13 8.27 -36.46 -24.93
C THR A 13 8.25 -35.64 -23.64
N LEU A 14 9.41 -35.42 -23.02
CA LEU A 14 9.56 -34.39 -21.99
C LEU A 14 9.54 -33.02 -22.67
N ALA A 15 8.39 -32.37 -22.69
CA ALA A 15 8.31 -30.94 -23.00
C ALA A 15 8.91 -30.14 -21.83
N PRO A 16 9.73 -29.11 -22.08
CA PRO A 16 10.19 -28.24 -21.01
C PRO A 16 8.98 -27.46 -20.50
N LEU A 17 8.65 -27.62 -19.23
CA LEU A 17 7.80 -26.68 -18.51
C LEU A 17 8.54 -25.34 -18.54
N VAL A 18 8.12 -24.45 -19.45
CA VAL A 18 8.47 -23.05 -19.37
C VAL A 18 7.86 -22.55 -18.07
N VAL A 19 8.67 -22.52 -17.02
CA VAL A 19 8.38 -21.78 -15.81
C VAL A 19 8.55 -20.32 -16.21
N GLU A 20 7.47 -19.67 -16.63
CA GLU A 20 7.43 -18.22 -16.64
C GLU A 20 7.67 -17.78 -15.19
N ALA A 21 8.85 -17.20 -14.93
CA ALA A 21 9.08 -16.48 -13.70
C ALA A 21 8.09 -15.32 -13.68
N GLN A 22 7.03 -15.44 -12.87
CA GLN A 22 6.10 -14.34 -12.64
C GLN A 22 6.93 -13.13 -12.20
N PRO A 23 6.73 -11.95 -12.82
CA PRO A 23 7.40 -10.73 -12.39
C PRO A 23 7.26 -10.64 -10.87
N ALA A 24 8.37 -10.50 -10.15
CA ALA A 24 8.34 -10.35 -8.71
C ALA A 24 7.28 -9.30 -8.37
N ALA A 25 6.24 -9.71 -7.63
CA ALA A 25 5.11 -8.83 -7.34
C ALA A 25 5.66 -7.52 -6.79
N LYS A 26 5.37 -6.40 -7.46
CA LYS A 26 5.91 -5.09 -7.08
C LYS A 26 5.46 -4.84 -5.64
N VAL A 27 6.42 -4.75 -4.72
CA VAL A 27 6.15 -4.48 -3.30
C VAL A 27 5.31 -3.21 -3.23
N GLY A 28 4.10 -3.32 -2.68
CA GLY A 28 3.21 -2.18 -2.52
C GLY A 28 3.88 -1.11 -1.66
N ARG A 29 3.60 0.16 -1.94
CA ARG A 29 4.10 1.29 -1.17
C ARG A 29 2.93 2.07 -0.56
N LEU A 30 2.84 2.07 0.75
CA LEU A 30 1.84 2.83 1.51
C LEU A 30 2.48 4.13 1.98
N GLY A 31 1.87 5.27 1.70
CA GLY A 31 2.21 6.54 2.31
C GLY A 31 1.32 6.79 3.52
N PHE A 32 1.90 7.16 4.66
CA PHE A 32 1.15 7.59 5.83
C PHE A 32 1.49 9.03 6.16
N LEU A 33 0.49 9.92 6.13
CA LEU A 33 0.60 11.32 6.53
C LEU A 33 -0.20 11.55 7.81
N GLY A 34 0.47 11.90 8.90
CA GLY A 34 -0.21 12.06 10.18
C GLY A 34 0.56 12.88 11.20
N PRO A 35 -0.01 13.05 12.41
CA PRO A 35 0.66 13.74 13.49
C PRO A 35 1.81 12.90 14.05
N SER A 36 2.86 13.59 14.49
CA SER A 36 3.84 13.01 15.40
C SER A 36 3.25 13.00 16.82
N PHE A 37 3.56 11.96 17.59
CA PHE A 37 3.08 11.78 18.95
C PHE A 37 4.28 11.52 19.86
N SER A 38 4.30 12.16 21.03
CA SER A 38 5.19 11.77 22.13
C SER A 38 4.77 10.42 22.70
N GLU A 39 5.68 9.73 23.39
CA GLU A 39 5.38 8.42 24.00
C GLU A 39 4.22 8.48 25.01
N ASP A 40 4.08 9.60 25.72
CA ASP A 40 3.01 9.83 26.70
C ASP A 40 1.66 10.25 26.09
N ASP A 41 1.58 10.46 24.77
CA ASP A 41 0.32 10.84 24.13
C ASP A 41 -0.59 9.61 24.00
N PRO A 42 -1.81 9.61 24.57
CA PRO A 42 -2.72 8.46 24.47
C PRO A 42 -3.09 8.12 23.02
N ARG A 43 -2.97 9.07 22.08
CA ARG A 43 -3.23 8.85 20.65
C ARG A 43 -2.11 8.09 19.96
N ALA A 44 -0.92 7.99 20.56
CA ALA A 44 0.17 7.16 20.06
C ALA A 44 -0.24 5.67 19.96
N GLU A 45 -1.17 5.23 20.82
CA GLU A 45 -1.76 3.89 20.77
C GLU A 45 -2.45 3.62 19.43
N ASN A 46 -3.16 4.60 18.86
CA ASN A 46 -3.85 4.41 17.58
C ASN A 46 -2.86 4.14 16.44
N LEU A 47 -1.71 4.82 16.45
CA LEU A 47 -0.67 4.61 15.43
C LEU A 47 0.03 3.24 15.61
N ARG A 48 0.24 2.82 16.86
CA ARG A 48 0.77 1.49 17.19
C ARG A 48 -0.22 0.39 16.76
N ALA A 49 -1.48 0.50 17.13
CA ALA A 49 -2.54 -0.42 16.74
C ALA A 49 -2.69 -0.51 15.21
N PHE A 50 -2.57 0.61 14.49
CA PHE A 50 -2.55 0.61 13.03
C PHE A 50 -1.38 -0.21 12.46
N ARG A 51 -0.15 -0.03 12.97
CA ARG A 51 1.01 -0.84 12.54
C ARG A 51 0.82 -2.32 12.88
N GLU A 52 0.33 -2.62 14.07
CA GLU A 52 0.11 -4.00 14.52
C GLU A 52 -0.95 -4.69 13.65
N ALA A 53 -2.05 -4.01 13.33
CA ALA A 53 -3.08 -4.54 12.45
C ALA A 53 -2.53 -4.85 11.04
N LEU A 54 -1.69 -3.97 10.49
CA LEU A 54 -1.01 -4.24 9.22
C LEU A 54 -0.12 -5.48 9.30
N GLN A 55 0.66 -5.62 10.37
CA GLN A 55 1.52 -6.79 10.58
C GLN A 55 0.69 -8.09 10.72
N ASN A 56 -0.41 -8.05 11.46
CA ASN A 56 -1.32 -9.20 11.65
C ASN A 56 -1.99 -9.62 10.33
N LEU A 57 -2.17 -8.69 9.40
CA LEU A 57 -2.64 -8.95 8.03
C LEU A 57 -1.51 -9.40 7.07
N GLY A 58 -0.28 -9.52 7.55
CA GLY A 58 0.89 -9.92 6.76
C GLY A 58 1.58 -8.76 6.03
N TYR A 59 1.17 -7.51 6.26
CA TYR A 59 1.81 -6.29 5.74
C TYR A 59 2.89 -5.80 6.71
N VAL A 60 4.09 -6.33 6.54
CA VAL A 60 5.26 -6.02 7.35
C VAL A 60 6.14 -5.01 6.61
N ASP A 61 6.32 -3.85 7.22
CA ASP A 61 7.12 -2.75 6.69
C ASP A 61 8.55 -3.20 6.33
N GLY A 62 9.01 -2.87 5.13
CA GLY A 62 10.31 -3.26 4.57
C GLY A 62 10.42 -4.73 4.16
N LYS A 63 9.41 -5.57 4.39
CA LYS A 63 9.42 -6.99 4.02
C LYS A 63 8.40 -7.34 2.96
N THR A 64 7.12 -7.04 3.21
CA THR A 64 6.01 -7.39 2.30
C THR A 64 5.33 -6.14 1.71
N ILE A 65 5.50 -4.99 2.36
CA ILE A 65 5.09 -3.66 1.90
C ILE A 65 6.16 -2.64 2.31
N ALA A 66 6.32 -1.56 1.56
CA ALA A 66 7.10 -0.40 2.01
C ALA A 66 6.14 0.65 2.61
N ILE A 67 6.39 1.12 3.83
CA ILE A 67 5.59 2.18 4.43
C ILE A 67 6.41 3.46 4.59
N GLU A 68 5.98 4.50 3.89
CA GLU A 68 6.56 5.83 3.95
C GLU A 68 5.83 6.67 4.99
N TRP A 69 6.44 6.81 6.17
CA TRP A 69 5.90 7.62 7.25
C TRP A 69 6.29 9.09 7.07
N ARG A 70 5.31 9.98 7.08
CA ARG A 70 5.49 11.42 7.19
C ARG A 70 4.68 11.93 8.36
N LEU A 71 5.38 12.09 9.48
CA LEU A 71 4.82 12.55 10.74
C LEU A 71 5.30 13.98 11.00
N ALA A 72 4.43 14.85 11.51
CA ALA A 72 4.80 16.20 11.90
C ALA A 72 4.07 16.65 13.16
N ASP A 73 4.74 17.48 13.94
CA ASP A 73 4.17 18.10 15.15
C ASP A 73 3.20 19.24 14.81
N ASN A 74 3.27 19.77 13.59
CA ASN A 74 2.43 20.87 13.10
C ASN A 74 1.79 20.53 11.75
N TYR A 75 0.63 21.11 11.47
CA TYR A 75 -0.15 20.80 10.27
C TYR A 75 0.28 21.64 9.05
N GLU A 76 1.01 22.72 9.27
CA GLU A 76 1.58 23.60 8.26
C GLU A 76 2.58 22.86 7.36
N LEU A 77 3.23 21.81 7.88
CA LEU A 77 4.14 20.94 7.12
C LEU A 77 3.41 19.92 6.23
N TYR A 78 2.12 19.66 6.45
CA TYR A 78 1.40 18.59 5.74
C TYR A 78 1.38 18.74 4.21
N PRO A 79 1.23 19.94 3.61
CA PRO A 79 1.31 20.09 2.16
C PRO A 79 2.65 19.63 1.58
N ALA A 80 3.77 19.98 2.23
CA ALA A 80 5.11 19.58 1.78
C ALA A 80 5.31 18.07 1.92
N LEU A 81 4.89 17.50 3.04
CA LEU A 81 4.97 16.07 3.33
C LEU A 81 4.06 15.23 2.42
N ALA A 82 2.87 15.71 2.08
CA ALA A 82 2.00 15.09 1.09
C ALA A 82 2.67 15.07 -0.29
N ALA A 83 3.29 16.20 -0.69
CA ALA A 83 4.02 16.27 -1.96
C ALA A 83 5.23 15.32 -2.00
N GLU A 84 5.91 15.08 -0.87
CA GLU A 84 6.94 14.04 -0.77
C GLU A 84 6.38 12.65 -1.06
N LEU A 85 5.26 12.28 -0.43
CA LEU A 85 4.61 10.98 -0.66
C LEU A 85 4.19 10.80 -2.13
N VAL A 86 3.72 11.86 -2.78
CA VAL A 86 3.43 11.84 -4.22
C VAL A 86 4.70 11.60 -5.04
N ARG A 87 5.81 12.30 -4.74
CA ARG A 87 7.10 12.10 -5.43
C ARG A 87 7.67 10.69 -5.24
N LEU A 88 7.39 10.06 -4.10
CA LEU A 88 7.77 8.67 -3.83
C LEU A 88 6.90 7.64 -4.56
N ASN A 89 5.88 8.09 -5.31
CA ASN A 89 4.96 7.23 -6.04
C ASN A 89 4.33 6.15 -5.15
N VAL A 90 3.83 6.55 -3.97
CA VAL A 90 3.07 5.64 -3.11
C VAL A 90 1.81 5.16 -3.86
N ASN A 91 1.43 3.90 -3.62
CA ASN A 91 0.25 3.28 -4.24
C ASN A 91 -1.05 3.67 -3.54
N VAL A 92 -0.98 4.02 -2.25
CA VAL A 92 -2.11 4.50 -1.44
C VAL A 92 -1.57 5.50 -0.42
N LEU A 93 -2.32 6.56 -0.15
CA LEU A 93 -2.00 7.55 0.88
C LEU A 93 -3.05 7.47 2.00
N VAL A 94 -2.61 7.14 3.21
CA VAL A 94 -3.44 7.02 4.40
C VAL A 94 -3.23 8.24 5.30
N THR A 95 -4.32 8.79 5.85
CA THR A 95 -4.23 9.89 6.81
C THR A 95 -5.33 9.82 7.87
N PRO A 96 -5.03 10.13 9.15
CA PRO A 96 -5.97 9.94 10.24
C PRO A 96 -6.79 11.19 10.61
N ASN A 97 -6.68 12.29 9.86
CA ASN A 97 -7.32 13.55 10.24
C ASN A 97 -7.69 14.45 9.04
N THR A 98 -8.55 15.44 9.29
CA THR A 98 -9.04 16.38 8.26
C THR A 98 -7.91 17.19 7.60
N PRO A 99 -6.94 17.77 8.34
CA PRO A 99 -5.83 18.52 7.71
C PRO A 99 -5.02 17.67 6.74
N GLY A 100 -4.72 16.42 7.11
CA GLY A 100 -3.96 15.50 6.28
C GLY A 100 -4.76 15.06 5.03
N ALA A 101 -6.07 14.81 5.18
CA ALA A 101 -6.94 14.51 4.05
C ALA A 101 -7.00 15.66 3.03
N LEU A 102 -7.11 16.91 3.50
CA LEU A 102 -7.09 18.09 2.64
C LEU A 102 -5.74 18.29 1.97
N ALA A 103 -4.63 18.09 2.68
CA ALA A 103 -3.29 18.16 2.11
C ALA A 103 -3.08 17.09 1.03
N ALA A 104 -3.48 15.84 1.29
CA ALA A 104 -3.42 14.74 0.34
C ALA A 104 -4.26 15.03 -0.91
N LYS A 105 -5.51 15.46 -0.75
CA LYS A 105 -6.41 15.80 -1.86
C LYS A 105 -5.86 16.92 -2.75
N ARG A 106 -5.17 17.90 -2.16
CA ARG A 106 -4.49 18.97 -2.92
C ARG A 106 -3.24 18.46 -3.64
N ALA A 107 -2.52 17.52 -3.03
CA ALA A 107 -1.27 17.00 -3.57
C ALA A 107 -1.48 16.02 -4.74
N THR A 108 -2.61 15.32 -4.78
CA THR A 108 -2.89 14.32 -5.83
C THR A 108 -4.38 14.07 -6.04
N SER A 109 -4.74 13.81 -7.30
CA SER A 109 -6.05 13.33 -7.74
C SER A 109 -6.03 11.89 -8.26
N THR A 110 -4.86 11.24 -8.29
CA THR A 110 -4.66 9.93 -8.92
C THR A 110 -4.26 8.85 -7.94
N ILE A 111 -3.60 9.20 -6.83
CA ILE A 111 -3.29 8.24 -5.77
C ILE A 111 -4.54 8.09 -4.88
N PRO A 112 -5.04 6.87 -4.65
CA PRO A 112 -6.14 6.63 -3.71
C PRO A 112 -5.80 7.17 -2.31
N ILE A 113 -6.72 7.93 -1.73
CA ILE A 113 -6.59 8.49 -0.38
C ILE A 113 -7.55 7.73 0.54
N VAL A 114 -7.00 7.11 1.60
CA VAL A 114 -7.77 6.46 2.65
C VAL A 114 -7.75 7.32 3.90
N ILE A 115 -8.93 7.63 4.42
CA ILE A 115 -9.12 8.53 5.54
C ILE A 115 -9.64 7.71 6.72
N ILE A 116 -8.92 7.70 7.85
CA ILE A 116 -9.30 6.87 9.01
C ILE A 116 -10.38 7.57 9.83
N ALA A 117 -10.17 8.84 10.17
CA ALA A 117 -11.10 9.59 11.01
C ALA A 117 -11.16 11.07 10.58
N VAL A 118 -12.36 11.50 10.17
CA VAL A 118 -12.67 12.91 9.88
C VAL A 118 -14.05 13.24 10.43
N GLY A 119 -14.23 14.47 10.93
CA GLY A 119 -15.50 14.90 11.53
C GLY A 119 -16.63 15.01 10.50
N ASP A 120 -16.45 15.89 9.52
CA ASP A 120 -17.42 16.12 8.45
C ASP A 120 -16.71 16.11 7.08
N PRO A 121 -16.66 14.96 6.38
CA PRO A 121 -15.95 14.86 5.10
C PRO A 121 -16.64 15.65 3.97
N VAL A 122 -17.93 15.94 4.07
CA VAL A 122 -18.68 16.72 3.07
C VAL A 122 -18.48 18.20 3.33
N GLY A 123 -18.76 18.68 4.55
CA GLY A 123 -18.63 20.09 4.93
C GLY A 123 -17.19 20.60 4.89
N SER A 124 -16.20 19.73 5.10
CA SER A 124 -14.78 20.07 4.89
C SER A 124 -14.35 20.04 3.42
N GLY A 125 -15.22 19.61 2.51
CA GLY A 125 -14.93 19.52 1.08
C GLY A 125 -13.95 18.41 0.71
N ILE A 126 -13.79 17.38 1.55
CA ILE A 126 -12.98 16.19 1.25
C ILE A 126 -13.70 15.34 0.19
N VAL A 127 -14.99 15.08 0.35
CA VAL A 127 -15.84 14.38 -0.62
C VAL A 127 -17.05 15.25 -0.99
N SER A 128 -17.70 14.92 -2.11
CA SER A 128 -18.90 15.65 -2.57
C SER A 128 -20.19 15.15 -1.90
N SER A 129 -20.23 13.87 -1.49
CA SER A 129 -21.37 13.21 -0.83
C SER A 129 -20.91 11.93 -0.11
N LEU A 130 -21.81 11.29 0.66
CA LEU A 130 -21.62 9.97 1.30
C LEU A 130 -22.27 8.84 0.50
#